data_AF-A0A937N5T4-F1
#
_entry.id   AF-A0A937N5T4-F1
#
_cell.length_a   1.000
_cell.length_b   1.000
_cell.length_c   1.000
_cell.angle_alpha   90.00
_cell.angle_beta   90.00
_cell.angle_gamma   90.00
#
_symmetry.space_group_name_H-M   'P 1'
#
loop_
_entity.id
_entity.type
_entity.pdbx_description
1 polymer ?
#
loop_
_entity_poly.entity_id
_entity_poly.type
_entity_poly.pdbx_seq_one_letter_code
_entity_poly.pdbx_strand_id
1 'polypeptide(L)'
;MSIRLKAIVVACIFVSIATCILSIHADAQTSAEAELVEVRRIWDQARHNAFTDLIRFQDQWYCAFREGKSHVCDTGKLRVLTSTDTQQWTSVALMAWDGGDVRDAKLSVAADGRLMLSGAVRFLKPKDGQTHQSVAW
;
A
#
# COMPACT_ATOMS: atom_id res chain seq x y z
N MET A 1 -8.55 -65.80 16.19
CA MET A 1 -7.86 -64.55 16.61
C MET A 1 -7.88 -63.46 15.52
N SER A 2 -8.87 -63.39 14.61
CA SER A 2 -8.90 -62.37 13.53
C SER A 2 -10.14 -61.47 13.51
N ILE A 3 -11.19 -61.79 14.27
CA ILE A 3 -12.44 -61.01 14.30
C ILE A 3 -12.35 -59.84 15.29
N ARG A 4 -11.66 -60.02 16.43
CA ARG A 4 -11.51 -58.97 17.46
C ARG A 4 -10.60 -57.82 17.04
N LEU A 5 -9.59 -58.07 16.19
CA LEU A 5 -8.66 -57.04 15.72
C LEU A 5 -9.31 -56.12 14.66
N LYS A 6 -10.20 -56.67 13.81
CA LYS A 6 -10.95 -55.88 12.81
C LYS A 6 -11.99 -54.96 13.45
N ALA A 7 -12.66 -55.40 14.51
CA ALA A 7 -13.65 -54.58 15.22
C ALA A 7 -13.02 -53.38 15.96
N ILE A 8 -11.82 -53.55 16.52
CA ILE A 8 -11.10 -52.48 17.24
C ILE A 8 -10.58 -51.42 16.26
N VAL A 9 -10.03 -51.82 15.11
CA VAL A 9 -9.54 -50.88 14.08
C VAL A 9 -10.70 -50.09 13.46
N VAL A 10 -11.86 -50.72 13.22
CA VAL A 10 -13.07 -50.02 12.72
C VAL A 10 -13.61 -49.04 13.76
N ALA A 11 -13.68 -49.41 15.05
CA ALA A 11 -14.12 -48.51 16.11
C ALA A 11 -13.20 -47.28 16.30
N CYS A 12 -11.87 -47.45 16.18
CA CYS A 12 -10.91 -46.33 16.27
C CYS A 12 -11.00 -45.36 15.08
N ILE A 13 -11.35 -45.86 13.88
CA ILE A 13 -11.56 -45.03 12.68
C ILE A 13 -12.87 -44.23 12.81
N PHE A 14 -13.95 -44.82 13.33
CA PHE A 14 -15.21 -44.11 13.55
C PHE A 14 -15.12 -43.05 14.65
N VAL A 15 -14.37 -43.30 15.73
CA VAL A 15 -14.15 -42.28 16.79
C VAL A 15 -13.30 -41.12 16.29
N SER A 16 -12.26 -41.37 15.47
CA SER A 16 -11.38 -40.32 14.94
C SER A 16 -12.07 -39.41 13.92
N ILE A 17 -13.01 -39.95 13.12
CA ILE A 17 -13.81 -39.17 12.17
C ILE A 17 -14.85 -38.32 12.91
N ALA A 18 -15.48 -38.84 13.98
CA ALA A 18 -16.46 -38.10 14.77
C ALA A 18 -15.86 -36.88 15.51
N THR A 19 -14.62 -36.98 15.99
CA THR A 19 -13.91 -35.83 16.60
C THR A 19 -13.47 -34.78 15.58
N CYS A 20 -13.17 -35.16 14.33
CA CYS A 20 -12.79 -34.18 13.30
C CYS A 20 -13.97 -33.35 12.78
N ILE A 21 -15.21 -33.87 12.88
CA ILE A 21 -16.40 -33.17 12.36
C ILE A 21 -16.90 -32.08 13.33
N LEU A 22 -16.60 -32.19 14.64
CA LEU A 22 -17.06 -31.24 15.67
C LEU A 22 -16.23 -29.95 15.79
N SER A 23 -15.09 -29.83 15.09
CA SER A 23 -14.19 -28.68 15.21
C SER A 23 -14.29 -27.68 14.05
N ILE A 24 -15.20 -27.87 13.09
CA ILE A 24 -15.50 -26.84 12.09
C ILE A 24 -16.54 -25.87 12.69
N HIS A 25 -16.15 -25.15 13.74
CA HIS A 25 -16.81 -23.89 14.02
C HIS A 25 -16.16 -22.89 13.08
N ALA A 26 -16.81 -22.68 11.92
CA ALA A 26 -16.58 -21.50 11.13
C ALA A 26 -17.02 -20.32 12.03
N ASP A 27 -16.05 -19.73 12.72
CA ASP A 27 -16.25 -18.48 13.42
C ASP A 27 -16.62 -17.48 12.31
N ALA A 28 -17.91 -17.21 12.19
CA ALA A 28 -18.42 -16.20 11.28
C ALA A 28 -17.95 -14.87 11.86
N GLN A 29 -16.71 -14.52 11.53
CA GLN A 29 -16.05 -13.32 11.98
C GLN A 29 -16.90 -12.16 11.47
N THR A 30 -17.72 -11.60 12.35
CA THR A 30 -18.45 -10.37 12.10
C THR A 30 -17.40 -9.32 11.75
N SER A 31 -17.37 -8.93 10.49
CA SER A 31 -16.52 -7.83 10.04
C SER A 31 -16.83 -6.66 10.97
N ALA A 32 -15.84 -6.23 11.76
CA ALA A 32 -15.97 -5.01 12.54
C ALA A 32 -16.40 -3.89 11.58
N GLU A 33 -17.48 -3.19 11.93
CA GLU A 33 -17.94 -2.07 11.13
C GLU A 33 -16.86 -0.98 11.19
N ALA A 34 -16.36 -0.55 10.04
CA ALA A 34 -15.33 0.47 9.99
C ALA A 34 -15.96 1.83 10.33
N GLU A 35 -15.51 2.45 11.42
CA GLU A 35 -15.95 3.78 11.82
C GLU A 35 -14.99 4.87 11.30
N LEU A 36 -15.53 5.93 10.72
CA LEU A 36 -14.76 7.13 10.39
C LEU A 36 -14.56 7.96 11.66
N VAL A 37 -13.39 7.83 12.28
CA VAL A 37 -13.06 8.52 13.54
C VAL A 37 -12.70 10.00 13.31
N GLU A 38 -11.95 10.31 12.25
CA GLU A 38 -11.46 11.67 11.99
C GLU A 38 -11.20 11.89 10.49
N VAL A 39 -11.40 13.13 10.04
CA VAL A 39 -10.88 13.63 8.76
C VAL A 39 -10.01 14.84 9.05
N ARG A 40 -8.72 14.74 8.71
CA ARG A 40 -7.76 15.83 8.85
C ARG A 40 -7.12 16.15 7.51
N ARG A 41 -7.06 17.45 7.20
CA ARG A 41 -6.33 17.94 6.03
C ARG A 41 -4.84 18.04 6.35
N ILE A 42 -4.04 17.27 5.62
CA ILE A 42 -2.58 17.21 5.82
C ILE A 42 -1.78 18.06 4.83
N TRP A 43 -2.42 18.52 3.74
CA TRP A 43 -1.80 19.35 2.71
C TRP A 43 -2.83 20.12 1.90
N ASP A 44 -2.53 21.37 1.56
CA ASP A 44 -3.40 22.24 0.74
C ASP A 44 -2.61 23.27 -0.11
N GLN A 45 -1.29 23.14 -0.20
CA GLN A 45 -0.45 24.16 -0.85
C GLN A 45 -0.54 24.17 -2.37
N ALA A 46 -0.99 23.06 -2.99
CA ALA A 46 -1.19 22.96 -4.43
C ALA A 46 -2.66 22.79 -4.79
N ARG A 47 -3.04 23.35 -5.95
CA ARG A 47 -4.43 23.37 -6.45
C ARG A 47 -4.98 21.98 -6.76
N HIS A 48 -4.13 21.04 -7.16
CA HIS A 48 -4.53 19.67 -7.45
C HIS A 48 -3.52 18.69 -6.85
N ASN A 49 -4.00 17.83 -5.95
CA ASN A 49 -3.23 16.76 -5.30
C ASN A 49 -3.89 15.42 -5.64
N ALA A 50 -3.11 14.45 -6.14
CA ALA A 50 -3.65 13.16 -6.57
C ALA A 50 -2.60 12.05 -6.56
N PHE A 51 -3.06 10.82 -6.80
CA PHE A 51 -2.21 9.63 -6.91
C PHE A 51 -1.41 9.38 -5.63
N THR A 52 -2.10 9.52 -4.49
CA THR A 52 -1.51 9.41 -3.16
C THR A 52 -1.09 7.97 -2.85
N ASP A 53 -0.01 7.86 -2.09
CA ASP A 53 0.44 6.65 -1.44
C ASP A 53 0.90 6.95 -0.01
N LEU A 54 0.78 5.97 0.88
CA LEU A 54 1.10 6.10 2.30
C LEU A 54 1.78 4.83 2.79
N ILE A 55 2.95 4.98 3.42
CA ILE A 55 3.67 3.87 4.04
C ILE A 55 4.17 4.23 5.44
N ARG A 56 4.32 3.20 6.26
CA ARG A 56 4.97 3.27 7.56
C ARG A 56 6.40 2.74 7.43
N PHE A 57 7.40 3.56 7.76
CA PHE A 57 8.82 3.19 7.64
C PHE A 57 9.62 3.78 8.82
N GLN A 58 10.40 2.94 9.51
CA GLN A 58 11.26 3.33 10.63
C GLN A 58 10.59 4.27 11.64
N ASP A 59 9.47 3.83 12.22
CA ASP A 59 8.74 4.60 13.23
C ASP A 59 8.26 6.01 12.79
N GLN A 60 8.28 6.31 11.48
CA GLN A 60 7.56 7.43 10.85
C GLN A 60 6.54 7.01 9.76
N TRP A 61 5.56 7.87 9.51
CA TRP A 61 4.68 7.83 8.34
C TRP A 61 5.29 8.63 7.20
N TYR A 62 5.11 8.15 5.98
CA TYR A 62 5.48 8.84 4.75
C TYR A 62 4.30 8.84 3.79
N CYS A 63 3.86 10.02 3.38
CA CYS A 63 2.78 10.22 2.42
C CYS A 63 3.38 10.88 1.17
N ALA A 64 3.20 10.25 0.01
CA ALA A 64 3.65 10.80 -1.26
C ALA A 64 2.46 10.98 -2.19
N PHE A 65 2.46 12.06 -2.97
CA PHE A 65 1.40 12.34 -3.95
C PHE A 65 1.92 13.26 -5.03
N ARG A 66 1.23 13.28 -6.16
CA ARG A 66 1.44 14.29 -7.19
C ARG A 66 0.75 15.59 -6.80
N GLU A 67 1.48 16.69 -6.83
CA GLU A 67 0.93 18.05 -6.81
C GLU A 67 1.04 18.70 -8.20
N GLY A 68 0.06 19.52 -8.57
CA GLY A 68 0.04 20.24 -9.84
C GLY A 68 -1.05 21.32 -9.90
N LYS A 69 -1.12 22.02 -11.05
CA LYS A 69 -2.14 23.07 -11.28
C LYS A 69 -3.53 22.50 -11.58
N SER A 70 -3.60 21.28 -12.11
CA SER A 70 -4.82 20.59 -12.54
C SER A 70 -4.55 19.10 -12.75
N HIS A 71 -5.61 18.34 -13.03
CA HIS A 71 -5.51 16.94 -13.43
C HIS A 71 -4.61 16.76 -14.68
N VAL A 72 -4.84 17.60 -15.70
CA VAL A 72 -3.99 17.69 -16.91
C VAL A 72 -3.14 18.96 -16.81
N CYS A 73 -1.83 18.81 -16.62
CA CYS A 73 -0.86 19.90 -16.71
C CYS A 73 0.55 19.36 -16.96
N ASP A 74 1.43 20.21 -17.45
CA ASP A 74 2.79 19.86 -17.89
C ASP A 74 3.88 20.00 -16.79
N THR A 75 3.48 20.32 -15.56
CA THR A 75 4.39 20.76 -14.49
C THR A 75 4.13 20.07 -13.16
N GLY A 76 3.54 18.87 -13.17
CA GLY A 76 3.32 18.12 -11.95
C GLY A 76 4.62 17.65 -11.31
N LYS A 77 4.57 17.51 -9.99
CA LYS A 77 5.70 17.16 -9.13
C LYS A 77 5.24 16.13 -8.13
N LEU A 78 6.16 15.31 -7.62
CA LEU A 78 5.86 14.44 -6.48
C LEU A 78 6.30 15.11 -5.19
N ARG A 79 5.36 15.28 -4.27
CA ARG A 79 5.58 15.75 -2.89
C ARG A 79 5.74 14.54 -1.99
N VAL A 80 6.66 14.61 -1.04
CA VAL A 80 6.74 13.65 0.07
C VAL A 80 6.61 14.41 1.39
N LEU A 81 5.65 13.98 2.20
CA LEU A 81 5.45 14.43 3.56
C LEU A 81 5.82 13.32 4.54
N THR A 82 6.29 13.69 5.73
CA THR A 82 6.47 12.77 6.85
C THR A 82 5.74 13.25 8.10
N SER A 83 5.39 12.30 8.96
CA SER A 83 4.77 12.54 10.26
C SER A 83 5.11 11.42 11.25
N THR A 84 5.38 11.76 12.50
CA THR A 84 5.55 10.78 13.59
C THR A 84 4.23 10.42 14.27
N ASP A 85 3.22 11.29 14.20
CA ASP A 85 2.02 11.25 15.02
C ASP A 85 0.71 11.27 14.21
N THR A 86 0.80 11.27 12.87
CA THR A 86 -0.32 11.47 11.91
C THR A 86 -1.03 12.82 12.02
N GLN A 87 -0.61 13.67 12.94
CA GLN A 87 -1.24 14.96 13.25
C GLN A 87 -0.52 16.11 12.58
N GLN A 88 0.81 16.14 12.69
CA GLN A 88 1.67 17.15 12.09
C GLN A 88 2.46 16.56 10.94
N TRP A 89 2.42 17.24 9.79
CA TRP A 89 3.04 16.77 8.56
C TRP A 89 4.06 17.78 8.07
N THR A 90 5.26 17.30 7.75
CA THR A 90 6.36 18.12 7.22
C THR A 90 6.72 17.65 5.82
N SER A 91 6.86 18.58 4.87
CA SER A 91 7.41 18.25 3.55
C SER A 91 8.90 17.97 3.65
N VAL A 92 9.32 16.79 3.21
CA VAL A 92 10.72 16.35 3.22
C VAL A 92 11.33 16.24 1.83
N ALA A 93 10.52 16.13 0.78
CA ALA A 93 11.03 16.11 -0.60
C ALA A 93 10.02 16.66 -1.61
N LEU A 94 10.55 17.17 -2.73
CA LEU A 94 9.81 17.59 -3.91
C LEU A 94 10.56 17.19 -5.19
N MET A 95 10.04 16.18 -5.88
CA MET A 95 10.65 15.68 -7.11
C MET A 95 9.99 16.39 -8.28
N ALA A 96 10.80 17.14 -9.01
CA ALA A 96 10.43 17.80 -10.26
C ALA A 96 11.37 17.34 -11.37
N TRP A 97 10.93 17.51 -12.61
CA TRP A 97 11.74 17.20 -13.78
C TRP A 97 11.72 18.37 -14.74
N ASP A 98 12.89 18.83 -15.17
CA ASP A 98 12.95 19.92 -16.15
C ASP A 98 12.47 19.42 -17.51
N GLY A 99 11.48 20.11 -18.07
CA GLY A 99 10.79 19.67 -19.28
C GLY A 99 9.94 18.39 -19.12
N GLY A 100 9.43 18.10 -17.92
CA GLY A 100 8.55 16.96 -17.68
C GLY A 100 7.53 17.14 -16.54
N ASP A 101 6.48 16.33 -16.60
CA ASP A 101 5.43 16.20 -15.59
C ASP A 101 5.65 14.91 -14.80
N VAL A 102 6.01 15.02 -13.53
CA VAL A 102 6.26 13.86 -12.64
C VAL A 102 4.96 13.43 -11.98
N ARG A 103 4.67 12.13 -12.04
CA ARG A 103 3.35 11.56 -11.70
C ARG A 103 3.46 10.24 -10.96
N ASP A 104 2.32 9.84 -10.41
CA ASP A 104 2.02 8.49 -9.91
C ASP A 104 2.99 8.00 -8.82
N ALA A 105 3.05 8.74 -7.71
CA ALA A 105 3.88 8.36 -6.57
C ALA A 105 3.52 6.97 -6.03
N LYS A 106 4.55 6.16 -5.82
CA LYS A 106 4.47 4.86 -5.15
C LYS A 106 5.63 4.70 -4.17
N LEU A 107 5.32 4.44 -2.90
CA LEU A 107 6.30 4.23 -1.85
C LEU A 107 6.46 2.73 -1.58
N SER A 108 7.70 2.30 -1.37
CA SER A 108 8.01 0.91 -1.02
C SER A 108 9.28 0.84 -0.19
N VAL A 109 9.49 -0.28 0.50
CA VAL A 109 10.79 -0.59 1.10
C VAL A 109 11.55 -1.46 0.11
N ALA A 110 12.69 -0.97 -0.36
CA ALA A 110 13.55 -1.70 -1.28
C ALA A 110 14.21 -2.91 -0.59
N ALA A 111 14.75 -3.83 -1.39
CA ALA A 111 15.37 -5.06 -0.88
C ALA A 111 16.56 -4.81 0.06
N ASP A 112 17.21 -3.65 -0.04
CA ASP A 112 18.30 -3.22 0.83
C ASP A 112 17.81 -2.45 2.09
N GLY A 113 16.50 -2.42 2.32
CA GLY A 113 15.88 -1.79 3.49
C GLY A 113 15.73 -0.28 3.41
N ARG A 114 16.05 0.36 2.28
CA ARG A 114 15.81 1.80 2.08
C ARG A 114 14.36 2.07 1.70
N LEU A 115 13.83 3.23 2.13
CA LEU A 115 12.59 3.76 1.57
C LEU A 115 12.86 4.19 0.13
N MET A 116 12.05 3.71 -0.80
CA MET A 116 12.14 4.00 -2.22
C MET A 116 10.86 4.69 -2.67
N LEU A 117 11.01 5.79 -3.40
CA LEU A 117 9.92 6.43 -4.13
C LEU A 117 10.03 6.06 -5.60
N SER A 118 8.96 5.50 -6.15
CA SER A 118 8.81 5.28 -7.59
C SER A 118 7.76 6.21 -8.17
N GLY A 119 7.89 6.51 -9.46
CA GLY A 119 6.91 7.26 -10.23
C GLY A 119 7.19 7.20 -11.73
N ALA A 120 6.54 8.09 -12.48
CA ALA A 120 6.78 8.25 -13.90
C ALA A 120 6.96 9.74 -14.25
N VAL A 121 7.77 10.01 -15.26
CA VAL A 121 7.87 11.33 -15.89
C VAL A 121 7.24 11.23 -17.26
N ARG A 122 6.26 12.09 -17.55
CA ARG A 122 5.85 12.40 -18.93
C ARG A 122 6.70 13.56 -19.42
N PHE A 123 7.47 13.36 -20.49
CA PHE A 123 8.28 14.41 -21.08
C PHE A 123 7.44 15.35 -21.95
N LEU A 124 7.74 16.65 -21.90
CA LEU A 124 7.07 17.65 -22.75
C LEU A 124 7.54 17.57 -24.21
N LYS A 125 8.80 17.18 -24.40
CA LYS A 125 9.36 16.79 -25.69
C LYS A 125 9.92 15.38 -25.55
N PRO A 126 9.74 14.49 -26.53
CA PRO A 126 10.30 13.15 -26.45
C PRO A 126 11.80 13.19 -26.14
N LYS A 127 12.23 12.34 -25.21
CA LYS A 127 13.64 12.15 -24.86
C LYS A 127 14.04 10.76 -25.35
N ASP A 128 15.02 10.70 -26.24
CA ASP A 128 15.47 9.44 -26.87
C ASP A 128 14.32 8.64 -27.53
N GLY A 129 13.38 9.37 -28.15
CA GLY A 129 12.17 8.80 -28.78
C GLY A 129 11.05 8.42 -27.82
N GLN A 130 11.27 8.50 -26.50
CA GLN A 130 10.28 8.14 -25.48
C GLN A 130 9.50 9.36 -24.99
N THR A 131 8.21 9.18 -24.74
CA THR A 131 7.33 10.21 -24.14
C THR A 131 7.20 10.06 -22.63
N HIS A 132 7.52 8.88 -22.09
CA HIS A 132 7.41 8.56 -20.67
C HIS A 132 8.61 7.76 -20.20
N GLN A 133 8.97 7.91 -18.93
CA GLN A 133 9.99 7.11 -18.28
C GLN A 133 9.62 6.85 -16.82
N SER A 134 9.74 5.60 -16.37
CA SER A 134 9.68 5.27 -14.95
C SER A 134 10.96 5.74 -14.26
N VAL A 135 10.81 6.30 -13.07
CA VAL A 135 11.90 6.84 -12.26
C VAL A 135 11.75 6.34 -10.83
N ALA A 136 12.88 6.12 -10.17
CA ALA A 136 12.94 5.77 -8.77
C ALA A 136 14.02 6.60 -8.07
N TRP A 137 13.76 6.96 -6.82
CA TRP A 137 14.66 7.66 -5.91
C TRP A 137 14.85 6.85 -4.64
#